data_AF-A0A7W1UZ24-F1
#
_entry.id   AF-A0A7W1UZ24-F1
#
_cell.length_a   1.000
_cell.length_b   1.000
_cell.length_c   1.000
_cell.angle_alpha   90.00
_cell.angle_beta   90.00
_cell.angle_gamma   90.00
#
_symmetry.space_group_name_H-M   'P 1'
#
loop_
_entity.id
_entity.type
_entity.pdbx_description
1 polymer ?
#
loop_
_entity_poly.entity_id
_entity_poly.type
_entity_poly.pdbx_seq_one_letter_code
_entity_poly.pdbx_strand_id
1 'polypeptide(L)'
;MKHTYIVTGMTCNGCVAAVEKQLGAVQGVTDVQVSLEKNEADVTMAKHIDVETLKNALSSKYQISEKKERNVFKSTGAAEIETPEKSKLQQLTPLFLILGYITVASVLLNYQNWNLGEAMLDFMGLFYIVFS
;
A
#
# COMPACT_ATOMS: atom_id res chain seq x y z
N MET A 1 -1.54 8.93 -15.32
CA MET A 1 -1.14 7.95 -14.28
C MET A 1 -1.72 6.58 -14.63
N LYS A 2 -1.01 5.50 -14.30
CA LYS A 2 -1.41 4.12 -14.64
C LYS A 2 -1.78 3.36 -13.36
N HIS A 3 -2.95 2.72 -13.35
CA HIS A 3 -3.44 1.88 -12.26
C HIS A 3 -3.79 0.49 -12.78
N THR A 4 -3.51 -0.53 -11.98
CA THR A 4 -3.85 -1.92 -12.31
C THR A 4 -5.06 -2.34 -11.46
N TYR A 5 -6.05 -2.92 -12.11
CA TYR A 5 -7.25 -3.44 -11.49
C TYR A 5 -7.37 -4.94 -11.78
N ILE A 6 -7.89 -5.69 -10.81
CA ILE A 6 -8.29 -7.09 -11.01
C ILE A 6 -9.73 -7.07 -11.51
N VAL A 7 -9.98 -7.74 -12.63
CA VAL A 7 -11.31 -7.87 -13.22
C VAL A 7 -11.71 -9.34 -13.22
N THR A 8 -12.80 -9.67 -12.53
CA THR A 8 -13.35 -11.02 -12.52
C THR A 8 -14.56 -11.13 -13.45
N GLY A 9 -14.80 -12.35 -13.97
CA GLY A 9 -15.86 -12.63 -14.94
C GLY A 9 -15.42 -12.60 -16.40
N MET A 10 -14.14 -12.33 -16.69
CA MET A 10 -13.58 -12.49 -18.03
C MET A 10 -13.23 -13.96 -18.27
N THR A 11 -13.94 -14.62 -19.19
CA THR A 11 -13.71 -16.03 -19.54
C THR A 11 -13.32 -16.24 -21.00
N CYS A 12 -13.26 -15.15 -21.76
CA CYS A 12 -13.13 -15.20 -23.21
C CYS A 12 -12.44 -13.95 -23.77
N ASN A 13 -11.77 -14.04 -24.92
CA ASN A 13 -11.16 -12.87 -25.57
C ASN A 13 -12.20 -11.78 -25.94
N GLY A 14 -13.43 -12.18 -26.25
CA GLY A 14 -14.52 -11.21 -26.46
C GLY A 14 -14.89 -10.44 -25.19
N CYS A 15 -14.72 -11.05 -24.02
CA CYS A 15 -14.98 -10.47 -22.71
C CYS A 15 -13.91 -9.42 -22.39
N VAL A 16 -12.65 -9.69 -22.75
CA VAL A 16 -11.52 -8.75 -22.67
C VAL A 16 -11.80 -7.49 -23.48
N ALA A 17 -12.13 -7.66 -24.77
CA ALA A 17 -12.42 -6.53 -25.66
C ALA A 17 -13.63 -5.71 -25.21
N ALA A 18 -14.65 -6.34 -24.62
CA ALA A 18 -15.80 -5.65 -24.06
C ALA A 18 -15.41 -4.78 -22.85
N VAL A 19 -14.61 -5.32 -21.93
CA VAL A 19 -14.11 -4.59 -20.75
C VAL A 19 -13.20 -3.44 -21.17
N GLU A 20 -12.27 -3.66 -22.09
CA GLU A 20 -11.36 -2.63 -22.61
C GLU A 20 -12.13 -1.45 -23.23
N LYS A 21 -13.15 -1.76 -24.05
CA LYS A 21 -14.02 -0.74 -24.65
C LYS A 21 -14.85 0.02 -23.62
N GLN A 22 -15.39 -0.67 -22.62
CA GLN A 22 -16.20 -0.04 -21.57
C GLN A 22 -15.36 0.88 -20.69
N LEU A 23 -14.16 0.45 -20.28
CA LEU A 23 -13.24 1.25 -19.48
C LEU A 23 -12.66 2.43 -20.30
N GLY A 24 -12.34 2.21 -21.58
CA GLY A 24 -11.84 3.26 -22.46
C GLY A 24 -12.89 4.34 -22.80
N ALA A 25 -14.19 4.01 -22.69
CA ALA A 25 -15.27 4.98 -22.86
C ALA A 25 -15.47 5.90 -21.64
N VAL A 26 -14.85 5.59 -20.50
CA VAL A 26 -14.95 6.42 -19.30
C VAL A 26 -14.19 7.73 -19.49
N GLN A 27 -14.85 8.84 -19.20
CA GLN A 27 -14.27 10.16 -19.36
C GLN A 27 -13.04 10.33 -18.45
N GLY A 28 -11.90 10.66 -19.06
CA GLY A 28 -10.62 10.83 -18.35
C GLY A 28 -9.68 9.62 -18.43
N VAL A 29 -10.12 8.50 -19.02
CA VAL A 29 -9.25 7.39 -19.40
C VAL A 29 -8.57 7.69 -20.73
N THR A 30 -7.26 7.49 -20.80
CA THR A 30 -6.42 7.77 -21.97
C THR A 30 -6.01 6.48 -22.69
N ASP A 31 -5.79 5.39 -21.95
CA ASP A 31 -5.39 4.09 -22.50
C ASP A 31 -5.86 2.96 -21.57
N VAL A 32 -6.19 1.80 -22.14
CA VAL A 32 -6.60 0.61 -21.39
C VAL A 32 -5.95 -0.63 -22.00
N GLN A 33 -5.32 -1.45 -21.18
CA GLN A 33 -4.75 -2.74 -21.58
C GLN A 33 -5.29 -3.82 -20.67
N VAL A 34 -5.93 -4.84 -21.24
CA VAL A 34 -6.54 -5.92 -20.46
C VAL A 34 -5.83 -7.23 -20.78
N SER A 35 -5.42 -7.93 -19.72
CA SER A 35 -4.72 -9.21 -19.80
C SER A 35 -5.61 -10.34 -19.27
N LEU A 36 -6.10 -11.22 -20.15
CA LEU A 36 -6.89 -12.39 -19.75
C LEU A 36 -6.08 -13.37 -18.89
N GLU A 37 -4.81 -13.58 -19.23
CA GLU A 37 -3.92 -14.51 -18.51
C GLU A 37 -3.75 -14.15 -17.03
N LYS A 38 -3.74 -12.85 -16.74
CA LYS A 38 -3.55 -12.31 -15.37
C LYS A 38 -4.86 -11.91 -14.71
N ASN A 39 -5.98 -11.89 -15.44
CA ASN A 39 -7.25 -11.27 -15.01
C ASN A 39 -7.08 -9.83 -14.53
N GLU A 40 -6.21 -9.08 -15.22
CA GLU A 40 -5.83 -7.72 -14.85
C GLU A 40 -6.16 -6.73 -15.97
N ALA A 41 -6.60 -5.53 -15.59
CA ALA A 41 -6.85 -4.39 -16.46
C ALA A 41 -5.97 -3.22 -16.01
N ASP A 42 -5.04 -2.86 -16.87
CA ASP A 42 -4.18 -1.71 -16.75
C ASP A 42 -4.87 -0.49 -17.36
N VAL A 43 -5.21 0.50 -16.54
CA VAL A 43 -5.93 1.71 -16.95
C VAL A 43 -5.04 2.92 -16.77
N THR A 44 -4.77 3.62 -17.86
CA THR A 44 -4.10 4.92 -17.86
C THR A 44 -5.13 6.03 -17.87
N MET A 45 -5.09 6.91 -16.88
CA MET A 45 -6.05 8.00 -16.72
C MET A 45 -5.32 9.34 -16.50
N ALA A 46 -5.92 10.42 -16.98
CA ALA A 46 -5.37 11.78 -16.88
C ALA A 46 -5.56 12.39 -15.49
N LYS A 47 -6.67 12.04 -14.82
CA LYS A 47 -7.00 12.41 -13.43
C LYS A 47 -7.46 11.17 -12.67
N HIS A 48 -7.44 11.22 -11.35
CA HIS A 48 -7.96 10.13 -10.52
C HIS A 48 -9.46 9.96 -10.71
N ILE A 49 -9.84 8.78 -11.16
CA ILE A 49 -11.22 8.34 -11.34
C ILE A 49 -11.49 7.29 -10.26
N ASP A 50 -12.59 7.47 -9.54
CA ASP A 50 -12.97 6.56 -8.48
C ASP A 50 -13.33 5.17 -9.04
N VAL A 51 -12.98 4.13 -8.29
CA VAL A 51 -13.23 2.72 -8.65
C VAL A 51 -14.73 2.46 -8.80
N GLU A 52 -15.59 3.15 -8.05
CA GLU A 52 -17.05 3.06 -8.21
C GLU A 52 -17.50 3.53 -9.59
N THR A 53 -16.87 4.56 -10.14
CA THR A 53 -17.19 5.07 -11.49
C THR A 53 -16.81 4.05 -12.55
N LEU A 54 -15.64 3.42 -12.41
CA LEU A 54 -15.19 2.34 -13.29
C LEU A 54 -16.09 1.11 -13.17
N LYS A 55 -16.53 0.77 -11.96
CA LYS A 55 -17.48 -0.32 -11.71
C LYS A 55 -18.84 -0.06 -12.35
N ASN A 56 -19.35 1.17 -12.28
CA ASN A 56 -20.61 1.56 -12.90
C ASN A 56 -20.54 1.58 -14.43
N ALA A 57 -19.36 1.81 -15.01
CA ALA A 57 -19.15 1.73 -16.45
C ALA A 57 -19.15 0.28 -16.98
N LEU A 58 -18.86 -0.69 -16.11
CA LEU A 58 -18.88 -2.12 -16.43
C LEU A 58 -20.28 -2.71 -16.23
N SER A 59 -20.61 -3.73 -17.01
CA SER A 59 -21.83 -4.50 -16.81
C SER A 59 -21.78 -5.27 -15.48
N SER A 60 -22.94 -5.55 -14.87
CA SER A 60 -23.07 -6.34 -13.64
C SER A 60 -22.49 -7.77 -13.71
N LYS A 61 -22.14 -8.23 -14.91
CA LYS A 61 -21.42 -9.48 -15.15
C LYS A 61 -19.95 -9.45 -14.74
N TYR A 62 -19.36 -8.26 -14.62
CA TYR A 62 -17.95 -8.08 -14.31
C TYR A 62 -17.80 -7.42 -12.94
N GLN A 63 -16.78 -7.81 -12.18
CA GLN A 63 -16.41 -7.11 -10.94
C GLN A 63 -14.99 -6.60 -11.08
N ILE A 64 -14.80 -5.34 -10.73
CA ILE A 64 -13.50 -4.67 -10.73
C ILE A 64 -13.06 -4.39 -9.29
N SER A 65 -11.79 -4.62 -8.99
CA SER A 65 -11.18 -4.31 -7.71
C SER A 65 -9.79 -3.73 -7.94
N GLU A 66 -9.44 -2.67 -7.25
CA GLU A 66 -8.11 -2.08 -7.37
C GLU A 66 -7.06 -3.08 -6.86
N LYS A 67 -6.09 -3.41 -7.72
CA LYS A 67 -4.92 -4.18 -7.30
C LYS A 67 -4.04 -3.23 -6.49
N LYS A 68 -4.41 -3.01 -5.22
CA LYS A 68 -3.54 -2.35 -4.25
C LYS A 68 -2.31 -3.24 -4.13
N GLU A 69 -1.27 -2.91 -4.87
CA GLU A 69 0.08 -3.25 -4.45
C GLU A 69 0.26 -2.56 -3.10
N ARG A 70 -0.06 -3.27 -2.02
CA ARG A 70 0.50 -2.96 -0.71
C ARG A 70 1.99 -3.23 -0.82
N ASN A 71 2.69 -2.31 -1.47
CA ASN A 71 4.11 -2.18 -1.32
C ASN A 71 4.33 -1.71 0.12
N VAL A 72 4.41 -2.68 1.04
CA VAL A 72 4.83 -2.47 2.43
C VAL A 72 6.19 -1.75 2.51
N PHE A 73 6.91 -1.68 1.38
CA PHE A 73 8.23 -1.07 1.26
C PHE A 73 8.33 0.15 0.31
N LYS A 74 7.28 0.54 -0.44
CA LYS A 74 7.36 1.65 -1.42
C LYS A 74 6.72 2.92 -0.87
N SER A 75 7.13 3.30 0.33
CA SER A 75 7.16 4.70 0.73
C SER A 75 8.61 5.12 0.73
N THR A 76 9.07 5.67 -0.40
CA THR A 76 10.07 6.76 -0.52
C THR A 76 10.69 6.67 -1.91
N GLY A 77 10.35 7.63 -2.76
CA GLY A 77 10.95 7.77 -4.09
C GLY A 77 10.19 8.72 -5.02
N ALA A 78 9.97 9.95 -4.55
CA ALA A 78 9.67 11.19 -5.30
C ALA A 78 8.65 11.16 -6.47
N ALA A 79 7.47 11.75 -6.23
CA ALA A 79 6.97 12.90 -6.99
C ALA A 79 5.72 13.45 -6.29
N GLU A 80 5.74 14.75 -5.98
CA GLU A 80 4.60 15.54 -5.47
C GLU A 80 3.32 15.32 -6.28
N ILE A 81 2.19 15.19 -5.58
CA ILE A 81 0.97 15.98 -5.78
C ILE A 81 0.15 15.90 -4.48
N GLU A 82 -0.35 17.05 -4.07
CA GLU A 82 -1.00 17.43 -2.81
C GLU A 82 -2.34 16.70 -2.55
N THR A 83 -2.52 16.15 -1.33
CA THR A 83 -3.76 16.06 -0.49
C THR A 83 -3.60 15.01 0.64
N PRO A 84 -4.43 15.06 1.71
CA PRO A 84 -4.03 15.40 3.08
C PRO A 84 -3.06 14.40 3.74
N GLU A 85 -2.06 14.97 4.42
CA GLU A 85 -0.89 14.32 5.02
C GLU A 85 -1.25 13.33 6.15
N LYS A 86 -1.35 12.03 5.87
CA LYS A 86 -1.19 11.01 6.93
C LYS A 86 0.29 10.76 7.20
N SER A 87 0.81 11.66 8.04
CA SER A 87 1.89 11.54 9.01
C SER A 87 2.99 10.50 8.73
N LYS A 88 4.17 11.00 8.36
CA LYS A 88 5.46 10.29 8.38
C LYS A 88 5.76 9.54 9.71
N LEU A 89 5.11 9.93 10.81
CA LEU A 89 5.20 9.27 12.12
C LEU A 89 4.43 7.95 12.20
N GLN A 90 3.43 7.74 11.34
CA GLN A 90 2.65 6.50 11.31
C GLN A 90 3.47 5.31 10.79
N GLN A 91 4.48 5.58 9.98
CA GLN A 91 5.47 4.58 9.55
C GLN A 91 6.52 4.27 10.61
N LEU A 92 6.84 5.23 11.47
CA LEU A 92 7.75 5.04 12.60
C LEU A 92 7.08 4.42 13.83
N THR A 93 5.75 4.28 13.83
CA THR A 93 4.99 3.71 14.95
C THR A 93 5.45 2.30 15.38
N PRO A 94 5.67 1.33 14.46
CA PRO A 94 6.24 0.03 14.85
C PRO A 94 7.65 0.16 15.46
N LEU A 95 8.48 1.08 14.97
CA LEU A 95 9.82 1.33 15.50
C LEU A 95 9.76 1.91 16.93
N PHE A 96 8.91 2.90 17.17
CA PHE A 96 8.75 3.50 18.49
C PHE A 96 8.13 2.55 19.51
N LEU A 97 7.23 1.66 19.06
CA LEU A 97 6.67 0.63 19.93
C LEU A 97 7.79 -0.31 20.40
N ILE A 98 8.61 -0.81 19.49
CA ILE A 98 9.76 -1.67 19.83
C ILE A 98 10.75 -0.94 20.74
N LEU A 99 11.15 0.28 20.38
CA LEU A 99 12.09 1.09 21.16
C LEU A 99 11.54 1.39 22.56
N GLY A 100 10.23 1.65 22.67
CA GLY A 100 9.54 1.83 23.94
C GLY A 100 9.58 0.58 24.83
N TYR A 101 9.31 -0.60 24.28
CA TYR A 101 9.42 -1.86 25.02
C TYR A 101 10.83 -2.14 25.52
N ILE A 102 11.84 -1.92 24.67
CA ILE A 102 13.27 -2.08 25.04
C ILE A 102 13.61 -1.10 26.17
N THR A 103 13.24 0.18 26.03
CA THR A 103 13.52 1.21 27.04
C THR A 103 12.87 0.88 28.38
N VAL A 104 11.60 0.47 28.38
CA VAL A 104 10.87 0.07 29.60
C VAL A 104 11.51 -1.16 30.25
N ALA A 105 11.90 -2.17 29.46
CA ALA A 105 12.58 -3.36 29.98
C ALA A 105 13.94 -3.01 30.62
N SER A 106 14.78 -2.22 29.96
CA SER A 106 16.08 -1.79 30.49
C SER A 106 15.94 -1.00 31.79
N VAL A 107 14.92 -0.15 31.90
CA VAL A 107 14.65 0.62 33.13
C VAL A 107 14.13 -0.27 34.26
N LEU A 108 13.21 -1.21 33.97
CA LEU A 108 12.68 -2.15 34.96
C LEU A 108 13.76 -3.06 35.55
N LEU A 109 14.69 -3.54 34.73
CA LEU A 109 15.80 -4.38 35.17
C LEU A 109 16.76 -3.65 36.13
N ASN A 110 16.88 -2.32 35.99
CA ASN A 110 17.82 -1.50 36.75
C ASN A 110 17.14 -0.61 37.81
N TYR A 111 15.84 -0.83 38.10
CA TYR A 111 15.05 0.03 39.00
C TYR A 111 15.54 0.04 40.45
N GLN A 112 16.13 -1.06 40.92
CA GLN A 112 16.53 -1.21 42.32
C GLN A 112 17.92 -0.62 42.63
N ASN A 113 18.84 -0.61 41.65
CA ASN A 113 20.23 -0.16 41.80
C ASN A 113 20.57 1.11 40.99
N TRP A 114 19.56 1.78 40.44
CA TRP A 114 19.62 2.99 39.61
C TRP A 114 20.98 3.30 38.97
N ASN A 115 21.44 2.37 38.13
CA ASN A 115 22.71 2.47 37.43
C ASN A 115 22.47 2.75 35.94
N LEU A 116 22.68 3.99 35.51
CA LEU A 116 22.50 4.37 34.11
C LEU A 116 23.49 3.67 33.16
N GLY A 117 24.66 3.26 33.67
CA GLY A 117 25.66 2.55 32.85
C GLY A 117 25.17 1.16 32.46
N GLU A 118 24.67 0.40 33.44
CA GLU A 118 24.11 -0.94 33.20
C GLU A 118 22.82 -0.87 32.37
N ALA A 119 21.92 0.09 32.64
CA ALA A 119 20.73 0.30 31.84
C ALA A 119 21.03 0.64 30.37
N MET A 120 22.11 1.41 30.11
CA MET A 120 22.55 1.73 28.75
C MET A 120 23.10 0.51 28.01
N LEU A 121 23.88 -0.34 28.69
CA LEU A 121 24.40 -1.58 28.13
C LEU A 121 23.26 -2.56 27.81
N ASP A 122 22.28 -2.70 28.71
CA ASP A 122 21.09 -3.53 28.49
C ASP A 122 20.25 -3.02 27.32
N PHE A 123 20.06 -1.70 27.20
CA PHE A 123 19.36 -1.09 26.08
C PHE A 123 20.05 -1.39 24.74
N MET A 124 21.39 -1.23 24.68
CA MET A 124 22.16 -1.52 23.47
C MET A 124 22.10 -3.01 23.10
N GLY A 125 22.17 -3.91 24.09
CA GLY A 125 22.07 -5.35 23.87
C GLY A 125 20.69 -5.77 23.36
N LEU A 126 19.62 -5.31 24.00
CA LEU A 126 18.25 -5.60 23.60
C LEU A 126 17.90 -4.98 22.24
N PHE A 127 18.40 -3.78 21.95
CA PHE A 127 18.30 -3.17 20.64
C PHE A 127 18.97 -4.02 19.56
N TYR A 128 20.21 -4.46 19.78
CA TYR A 128 20.93 -5.29 18.81
C TYR A 128 20.23 -6.64 18.57
N ILE A 129 19.69 -7.28 19.60
CA ILE A 129 18.96 -8.55 19.45
C ILE A 129 17.70 -8.41 18.59
N VAL A 130 17.00 -7.27 18.69
CA VAL A 130 15.74 -7.06 17.97
C VAL A 130 15.95 -6.53 16.54
N PHE A 131 17.05 -5.82 16.30
CA PHE A 131 17.34 -5.16 15.00
C PHE A 131 18.51 -5.74 14.21
N SER A 132 19.20 -6.79 14.70
CA SER A 132 20.20 -7.57 13.93
C SER A 132 19.54 -8.47 12.89
#